data_AF-R5LJD9-F1
#
_entry.id   AF-R5LJD9-F1
#
_cell.length_a   1.000
_cell.length_b   1.000
_cell.length_c   1.000
_cell.angle_alpha   90.00
_cell.angle_beta   90.00
_cell.angle_gamma   90.00
#
_symmetry.space_group_name_H-M   'P 1'
#
loop_
_entity.id
_entity.type
_entity.pdbx_description
1 polymer ?
#
loop_
_entity_poly.entity_id
_entity_poly.type
_entity_poly.pdbx_seq_one_letter_code
_entity_poly.pdbx_strand_id
1 'polypeptide(L)'
;MNSKKFTEAMSKIDNKYVGEALFYNGTRLAKKSSKRIAALVAAIIAVLGLCGFAAYEIGLFDPWLQKPSAEPIKTVRSAIEGQADKEYTIALRVEKIKVDEDETARVKAMYSGSELAEARGWTDEYLEEHFIVVWAKYYTEYDHAKTFLDDGYTEQYFYLTQDIKSGKWIINDNTSPNQSSK
;
A
#
# COMPACT_ATOMS: atom_id res chain seq x y z
N MET A 1 -16.22 16.53 68.07
CA MET A 1 -15.44 17.65 67.48
C MET A 1 -16.27 18.27 66.37
N ASN A 2 -16.45 19.59 66.37
CA ASN A 2 -17.51 20.29 65.63
C ASN A 2 -17.13 20.49 64.15
N SER A 3 -17.76 19.75 63.23
CA SER A 3 -17.47 19.75 61.78
C SER A 3 -17.64 21.10 61.09
N LYS A 4 -18.35 22.04 61.74
CA LYS A 4 -18.52 23.42 61.27
C LYS A 4 -17.21 24.21 61.19
N LYS A 5 -16.21 23.90 62.02
CA LYS A 5 -14.93 24.65 62.05
C LYS A 5 -14.00 24.34 60.86
N PHE A 6 -14.16 23.19 60.20
CA PHE A 6 -13.26 22.79 59.12
C PHE A 6 -13.65 23.44 57.78
N THR A 7 -14.97 23.51 57.51
CA THR A 7 -15.50 24.09 56.27
C THR A 7 -15.29 25.60 56.21
N GLU A 8 -15.38 26.29 57.36
CA GLU A 8 -15.13 27.73 57.46
C GLU A 8 -13.65 28.09 57.26
N ALA A 9 -12.73 27.18 57.63
CA ALA A 9 -11.29 27.35 57.39
C ALA A 9 -10.90 27.13 55.92
N MET A 10 -11.54 26.18 55.23
CA MET A 10 -11.33 25.92 53.79
C MET A 10 -11.88 27.03 52.90
N SER A 11 -12.94 27.73 53.33
CA SER A 11 -13.52 28.86 52.60
C SER A 11 -12.62 30.10 52.55
N LYS A 12 -11.53 30.14 53.31
CA LYS A 12 -10.58 31.28 53.38
C LYS A 12 -9.25 31.02 52.67
N ILE A 13 -9.12 29.93 51.90
CA ILE A 13 -7.93 29.71 51.08
C ILE A 13 -7.95 30.71 49.92
N ASP A 14 -7.03 31.67 50.00
CA ASP A 14 -6.88 32.75 49.03
C ASP A 14 -6.45 32.18 47.66
N ASN A 15 -7.22 32.50 46.62
CA ASN A 15 -7.07 31.99 45.24
C ASN A 15 -5.81 32.51 44.51
N LYS A 16 -4.92 33.21 45.23
CA LYS A 16 -3.67 33.77 44.72
C LYS A 16 -2.82 32.73 43.97
N TYR A 17 -2.71 31.51 44.48
CA TYR A 17 -1.91 30.44 43.86
C TYR A 17 -2.60 29.76 42.66
N VAL A 18 -3.94 29.83 42.57
CA VAL A 18 -4.71 29.27 41.44
C VAL A 18 -4.60 30.19 40.23
N GLY A 19 -4.66 31.51 40.43
CA GLY A 19 -4.44 32.49 39.37
C GLY A 19 -3.01 32.46 38.81
N GLU A 20 -2.02 32.29 39.67
CA GLU A 20 -0.60 32.22 39.29
C GLU A 20 -0.28 30.95 38.48
N ALA A 21 -0.89 29.81 38.82
CA ALA A 21 -0.74 28.56 38.08
C ALA A 21 -1.34 28.63 36.66
N LEU A 22 -2.48 29.32 36.48
CA LEU A 22 -3.10 29.51 35.17
C LEU A 22 -2.28 30.47 34.28
N PHE A 23 -1.69 31.50 34.86
CA PHE A 23 -0.84 32.46 34.13
C PHE A 23 0.50 31.85 33.68
N TYR A 24 1.06 30.92 34.48
CA TYR A 24 2.27 30.18 34.13
C TYR A 24 2.06 29.21 32.95
N ASN A 25 0.85 28.66 32.81
CA ASN A 25 0.54 27.72 31.73
C ASN A 25 0.18 28.43 30.41
N GLY A 26 -0.51 29.57 30.49
CA GLY A 26 -0.87 30.39 29.32
C GLY A 26 0.33 31.02 28.61
N THR A 27 1.38 31.38 29.35
CA THR A 27 2.59 32.02 28.79
C THR A 27 3.58 31.05 28.13
N ARG A 28 3.55 29.75 28.47
CA ARG A 28 4.41 28.72 27.81
C ARG A 28 3.87 28.21 26.48
N LEU A 29 2.56 28.28 26.24
CA LEU A 29 1.96 27.84 24.97
C LEU A 29 2.14 28.86 23.84
N ALA A 30 2.47 30.12 24.17
CA ALA A 30 2.56 31.21 23.20
C ALA A 30 3.99 31.58 22.78
N LYS A 31 4.97 30.65 22.72
CA LYS A 31 6.24 30.92 21.99
C LYS A 31 7.17 29.73 21.69
N LYS A 32 6.67 28.50 21.53
CA LYS A 32 7.56 27.38 21.15
C LYS A 32 7.54 27.10 19.64
N SER A 33 8.21 28.01 18.92
CA SER A 33 8.75 27.90 17.55
C SER A 33 8.00 27.02 16.53
N SER A 34 7.11 27.64 15.76
CA SER A 34 6.56 27.10 14.50
C SER A 34 7.64 26.54 13.56
N LYS A 35 8.85 27.14 13.58
CA LYS A 35 10.02 26.68 12.83
C LYS A 35 10.45 25.24 13.16
N ARG A 36 10.35 24.80 14.43
CA ARG A 36 10.72 23.42 14.83
C ARG A 36 9.67 22.40 14.40
N ILE A 37 8.39 22.78 14.44
CA ILE A 37 7.30 21.93 13.94
C ILE A 37 7.40 21.81 12.41
N ALA A 38 7.63 22.93 11.71
CA ALA A 38 7.85 22.93 10.26
C ALA A 38 9.10 22.12 9.86
N ALA A 39 10.20 22.22 10.63
CA ALA A 39 11.39 21.42 10.40
C ALA A 39 11.16 19.92 10.64
N LEU A 40 10.35 19.55 11.64
CA LEU A 40 9.95 18.16 11.87
C LEU A 40 9.07 17.62 10.75
N VAL A 41 8.10 18.40 10.26
CA VAL A 41 7.26 18.02 9.11
C VAL A 41 8.12 17.86 7.85
N ALA A 42 9.03 18.80 7.59
CA ALA A 42 9.96 18.71 6.46
C ALA A 42 10.90 17.51 6.56
N ALA A 43 11.39 17.19 7.77
CA ALA A 43 12.20 16.00 8.02
C ALA A 43 11.40 14.71 7.81
N ILE A 44 10.13 14.66 8.24
CA ILE A 44 9.26 13.51 7.99
C ILE A 44 8.97 13.36 6.49
N ILE A 45 8.71 14.45 5.77
CA ILE A 45 8.52 14.41 4.30
C ILE A 45 9.80 13.97 3.60
N ALA A 46 10.97 14.44 4.04
CA ALA A 46 12.26 14.03 3.49
C ALA A 46 12.57 12.55 3.77
N VAL A 47 12.28 12.08 4.99
CA VAL A 47 12.43 10.66 5.38
C VAL A 47 11.42 9.78 4.64
N LEU A 48 10.15 10.18 4.50
CA LEU A 48 9.15 9.45 3.71
C LEU A 48 9.48 9.48 2.21
N GLY A 49 10.03 10.59 1.71
CA GLY A 49 10.56 10.69 0.35
C GLY A 49 11.72 9.72 0.14
N LEU A 50 12.70 9.69 1.06
CA LEU A 50 13.83 8.76 1.04
C LEU A 50 13.44 7.30 1.26
N CYS A 51 12.50 7.00 2.17
CA CYS A 51 12.01 5.65 2.44
C CYS A 51 11.07 5.16 1.34
N GLY A 52 10.27 6.04 0.74
CA GLY A 52 9.44 5.73 -0.43
C GLY A 52 10.28 5.48 -1.68
N PHE A 53 11.34 6.28 -1.90
CA PHE A 53 12.31 6.04 -2.98
C PHE A 53 13.15 4.77 -2.74
N ALA A 54 13.59 4.54 -1.51
CA ALA A 54 14.29 3.31 -1.17
C ALA A 54 13.38 2.09 -1.38
N ALA A 55 12.11 2.13 -0.96
CA ALA A 55 11.19 1.02 -1.20
C ALA A 55 10.90 0.78 -2.70
N TYR A 56 10.98 1.83 -3.54
CA TYR A 56 10.91 1.76 -5.01
C TYR A 56 12.16 1.10 -5.63
N GLU A 57 13.36 1.29 -5.06
CA GLU A 57 14.59 0.63 -5.51
C GLU A 57 14.79 -0.79 -4.92
N ILE A 58 14.21 -1.10 -3.75
CA ILE A 58 14.40 -2.39 -3.06
C ILE A 58 13.31 -3.43 -3.45
N GLY A 59 12.37 -3.11 -4.36
CA GLY A 59 11.32 -4.05 -4.79
C GLY A 59 10.38 -4.51 -3.66
N LEU A 60 10.39 -3.81 -2.52
CA LEU A 60 9.52 -4.07 -1.36
C LEU A 60 8.08 -3.64 -1.63
N PHE A 61 7.91 -2.71 -2.56
CA PHE A 61 6.71 -2.53 -3.35
C PHE A 61 7.17 -2.67 -4.79
N ASP A 62 7.06 -3.86 -5.39
CA ASP A 62 7.13 -3.98 -6.85
C ASP A 62 5.69 -4.11 -7.38
N PRO A 63 4.83 -3.07 -7.26
CA PRO A 63 3.67 -3.04 -8.11
C PRO A 63 4.27 -2.96 -9.50
N TRP A 64 4.10 -4.02 -10.26
CA TRP A 64 4.30 -4.01 -11.70
C TRP A 64 4.03 -2.62 -12.24
N LEU A 65 4.92 -2.07 -13.09
CA LEU A 65 4.71 -0.80 -13.79
C LEU A 65 3.52 -0.94 -14.74
N GLN A 66 2.34 -1.06 -14.15
CA GLN A 66 1.08 -1.33 -14.77
C GLN A 66 0.46 0.00 -15.16
N LYS A 67 -0.27 -0.02 -16.26
CA LYS A 67 -1.12 1.07 -16.72
C LYS A 67 -2.56 0.60 -16.55
N PRO A 68 -3.23 0.94 -15.43
CA PRO A 68 -4.60 0.52 -15.19
C PRO A 68 -5.52 0.89 -16.35
N SER A 69 -6.37 -0.06 -16.74
CA SER A 69 -7.28 0.05 -17.87
C SER A 69 -8.66 -0.51 -17.53
N ALA A 70 -9.69 -0.09 -18.26
CA ALA A 70 -11.03 -0.67 -18.14
C ALA A 70 -11.07 -2.15 -18.58
N GLU A 71 -10.05 -2.61 -19.33
CA GLU A 71 -9.88 -4.01 -19.71
C GLU A 71 -8.74 -4.64 -18.89
N PRO A 72 -9.01 -5.71 -18.12
CA PRO A 72 -8.02 -6.29 -17.21
C PRO A 72 -6.82 -6.90 -17.94
N ILE A 73 -7.05 -7.49 -19.11
CA ILE A 73 -6.01 -8.03 -19.98
C ILE A 73 -5.02 -6.93 -20.39
N LYS A 74 -5.49 -5.70 -20.63
CA LYS A 74 -4.61 -4.57 -20.97
C LYS A 74 -3.77 -4.14 -19.76
N THR A 75 -4.34 -4.15 -18.56
CA THR A 75 -3.56 -3.90 -17.33
C THR A 75 -2.43 -4.92 -17.19
N VAL A 76 -2.73 -6.23 -17.26
CA VAL A 76 -1.71 -7.29 -17.14
C VAL A 76 -0.68 -7.23 -18.26
N ARG A 77 -1.11 -6.98 -19.50
CA ARG A 77 -0.19 -6.78 -20.63
C ARG A 77 0.80 -5.66 -20.35
N SER A 78 0.31 -4.50 -19.92
CA SER A 78 1.17 -3.35 -19.63
C SER A 78 2.16 -3.61 -18.49
N ALA A 79 1.73 -4.37 -17.48
CA ALA A 79 2.59 -4.81 -16.39
C ALA A 79 3.75 -5.68 -16.91
N ILE A 80 3.42 -6.71 -17.70
CA ILE A 80 4.42 -7.62 -18.27
C ILE A 80 5.35 -6.87 -19.23
N GLU A 81 4.81 -6.08 -20.15
CA GLU A 81 5.61 -5.29 -21.10
C GLU A 81 6.49 -4.25 -20.39
N GLY A 82 6.05 -3.70 -19.25
CA GLY A 82 6.88 -2.81 -18.42
C GLY A 82 8.12 -3.48 -17.82
N GLN A 83 8.22 -4.82 -17.82
CA GLN A 83 9.44 -5.53 -17.44
C GLN A 83 10.51 -5.48 -18.54
N ALA A 84 10.12 -5.23 -19.79
CA ALA A 84 11.05 -5.14 -20.92
C ALA A 84 12.01 -3.94 -20.79
N ASP A 85 11.58 -2.89 -20.09
CA ASP A 85 12.37 -1.68 -19.87
C ASP A 85 13.40 -1.82 -18.74
N LYS A 86 13.45 -2.98 -18.05
CA LYS A 86 14.45 -3.24 -17.01
C LYS A 86 15.82 -3.44 -17.64
N GLU A 87 16.85 -2.88 -17.02
CA GLU A 87 18.22 -2.81 -17.57
C GLU A 87 18.88 -4.18 -17.82
N TYR A 88 18.35 -5.23 -17.19
CA TYR A 88 18.80 -6.61 -17.28
C TYR A 88 17.91 -7.48 -18.18
N THR A 89 16.91 -6.91 -18.85
CA THR A 89 16.04 -7.62 -19.80
C THR A 89 16.52 -7.35 -21.22
N ILE A 90 16.85 -8.40 -21.98
CA ILE A 90 17.24 -8.31 -23.40
C ILE A 90 15.99 -8.30 -24.29
N ALA A 91 15.07 -9.22 -24.03
CA ALA A 91 13.85 -9.36 -24.82
C ALA A 91 12.70 -9.87 -23.96
N LEU A 92 11.48 -9.44 -24.30
CA LEU A 92 10.27 -9.93 -23.67
C LEU A 92 9.17 -10.08 -24.71
N ARG A 93 8.49 -11.24 -24.68
CA ARG A 93 7.41 -11.56 -25.61
C ARG A 93 6.22 -12.16 -24.87
N VAL A 94 5.11 -11.43 -24.87
CA VAL A 94 3.82 -11.95 -24.39
C VAL A 94 3.27 -12.95 -25.40
N GLU A 95 3.04 -14.20 -25.00
CA GLU A 95 2.44 -15.21 -25.87
C GLU A 95 0.93 -15.29 -25.73
N LYS A 96 0.43 -15.35 -24.49
CA LYS A 96 -0.99 -15.50 -24.22
C LYS A 96 -1.35 -14.81 -22.92
N ILE A 97 -2.50 -14.14 -22.92
CA ILE A 97 -3.14 -13.60 -21.72
C ILE A 97 -4.62 -13.93 -21.83
N LYS A 98 -5.21 -14.46 -20.76
CA LYS A 98 -6.65 -14.73 -20.68
C LYS A 98 -7.16 -14.47 -19.27
N VAL A 99 -8.42 -14.04 -19.16
CA VAL A 99 -9.13 -14.16 -17.88
C VAL A 99 -9.34 -15.66 -17.62
N ASP A 100 -9.10 -16.08 -16.38
CA ASP A 100 -9.30 -17.45 -15.94
C ASP A 100 -10.49 -17.50 -14.98
N GLU A 101 -11.67 -17.84 -15.52
CA GLU A 101 -12.93 -17.81 -14.76
C GLU A 101 -12.96 -18.87 -13.65
N ASP A 102 -12.38 -20.04 -13.90
CA ASP A 102 -12.33 -21.13 -12.92
C ASP A 102 -11.45 -20.74 -11.73
N GLU A 103 -10.27 -20.17 -12.01
CA GLU A 103 -9.38 -19.67 -10.95
C GLU A 103 -9.99 -18.44 -10.26
N THR A 104 -10.70 -17.58 -11.00
CA THR A 104 -11.45 -16.46 -10.42
C THR A 104 -12.47 -16.95 -9.39
N ALA A 105 -13.31 -17.92 -9.76
CA ALA A 105 -14.29 -18.49 -8.84
C ALA A 105 -13.63 -19.14 -7.62
N ARG A 106 -12.55 -19.90 -7.82
CA ARG A 106 -11.79 -20.54 -6.74
C ARG A 106 -11.25 -19.52 -5.74
N VAL A 107 -10.70 -18.42 -6.23
CA VAL A 107 -10.04 -17.40 -5.40
C VAL A 107 -11.07 -16.50 -4.71
N LYS A 108 -12.17 -16.16 -5.37
CA LYS A 108 -13.32 -15.49 -4.71
C LYS A 108 -13.82 -16.30 -3.53
N ALA A 109 -14.01 -17.61 -3.70
CA ALA A 109 -14.44 -18.49 -2.61
C ALA A 109 -13.43 -18.55 -1.45
N MET A 110 -12.14 -18.43 -1.74
CA MET A 110 -11.08 -18.38 -0.72
C MET A 110 -11.09 -17.07 0.08
N TYR A 111 -11.39 -15.94 -0.57
CA TYR A 111 -11.42 -14.63 0.08
C TYR A 111 -12.75 -14.32 0.77
N SER A 112 -13.85 -14.89 0.32
CA SER A 112 -15.17 -14.61 0.85
C SER A 112 -15.25 -14.90 2.36
N GLY A 113 -15.71 -13.92 3.13
CA GLY A 113 -15.75 -13.98 4.60
C GLY A 113 -14.39 -14.08 5.32
N SER A 114 -13.26 -13.91 4.62
CA SER A 114 -11.93 -13.99 5.22
C SER A 114 -11.52 -12.68 5.93
N GLU A 115 -10.76 -12.79 7.03
CA GLU A 115 -10.19 -11.63 7.74
C GLU A 115 -9.31 -10.77 6.81
N LEU A 116 -8.64 -11.39 5.83
CA LEU A 116 -7.79 -10.69 4.89
C LEU A 116 -8.60 -9.86 3.88
N ALA A 117 -9.77 -10.35 3.45
CA ALA A 117 -10.69 -9.57 2.63
C ALA A 117 -11.27 -8.39 3.43
N GLU A 118 -11.66 -8.63 4.68
CA GLU A 118 -12.14 -7.58 5.60
C GLU A 118 -11.08 -6.49 5.81
N ALA A 119 -9.83 -6.86 6.10
CA ALA A 119 -8.73 -5.93 6.27
C ALA A 119 -8.43 -5.07 5.02
N ARG A 120 -8.79 -5.58 3.83
CA ARG A 120 -8.67 -4.87 2.55
C ARG A 120 -9.94 -4.12 2.15
N GLY A 121 -11.01 -4.22 2.94
CA GLY A 121 -12.31 -3.63 2.63
C GLY A 121 -13.01 -4.30 1.44
N TRP A 122 -12.66 -5.55 1.13
CA TRP A 122 -13.28 -6.34 0.07
C TRP A 122 -14.48 -7.09 0.65
N THR A 123 -15.68 -6.56 0.44
CA THR A 123 -16.92 -7.29 0.78
C THR A 123 -17.15 -8.45 -0.19
N ASP A 124 -17.99 -9.40 0.17
CA ASP A 124 -18.35 -10.50 -0.72
C ASP A 124 -18.97 -9.99 -2.03
N GLU A 125 -19.81 -8.94 -1.96
CA GLU A 125 -20.39 -8.30 -3.14
C GLU A 125 -19.31 -7.62 -3.99
N TYR A 126 -18.35 -6.94 -3.36
CA TYR A 126 -17.23 -6.32 -4.06
C TYR A 126 -16.38 -7.38 -4.77
N LEU A 127 -16.06 -8.48 -4.11
CA LEU A 127 -15.34 -9.58 -4.73
C LEU A 127 -16.12 -10.16 -5.90
N GLU A 128 -17.44 -10.30 -5.78
CA GLU A 128 -18.24 -10.89 -6.84
C GLU A 128 -18.25 -10.05 -8.12
N GLU A 129 -18.35 -8.73 -8.01
CA GLU A 129 -18.44 -7.86 -9.18
C GLU A 129 -17.09 -7.30 -9.66
N HIS A 130 -16.11 -7.19 -8.76
CA HIS A 130 -14.91 -6.40 -8.98
C HIS A 130 -13.61 -7.15 -8.68
N PHE A 131 -13.62 -8.49 -8.66
CA PHE A 131 -12.42 -9.31 -8.57
C PHE A 131 -12.34 -10.30 -9.73
N ILE A 132 -11.16 -10.38 -10.35
CA ILE A 132 -10.88 -11.38 -11.39
C ILE A 132 -9.43 -11.87 -11.31
N VAL A 133 -9.21 -13.02 -11.92
CA VAL A 133 -7.87 -13.59 -12.12
C VAL A 133 -7.55 -13.66 -13.61
N VAL A 134 -6.36 -13.18 -13.95
CA VAL A 134 -5.83 -13.23 -15.31
C VAL A 134 -4.61 -14.14 -15.31
N TRP A 135 -4.60 -15.12 -16.20
CA TRP A 135 -3.44 -15.95 -16.46
C TRP A 135 -2.66 -15.41 -17.66
N ALA A 136 -1.34 -15.42 -17.57
CA ALA A 136 -0.47 -15.08 -18.69
C ALA A 136 0.66 -16.09 -18.88
N LYS A 137 1.09 -16.19 -20.14
CA LYS A 137 2.31 -16.87 -20.59
C LYS A 137 3.14 -15.91 -21.41
N TYR A 138 4.40 -15.77 -21.04
CA TYR A 138 5.35 -14.90 -21.73
C TYR A 138 6.76 -15.47 -21.65
N TYR A 139 7.60 -15.08 -22.61
CA TYR A 139 9.01 -15.41 -22.65
C TYR A 139 9.84 -14.19 -22.26
N THR A 140 10.89 -14.40 -21.48
CA THR A 140 11.88 -13.37 -21.18
C THR A 140 13.29 -13.90 -21.45
N GLU A 141 14.11 -13.04 -22.04
CA GLU A 141 15.55 -13.21 -22.21
C GLU A 141 16.26 -12.14 -21.39
N TYR A 142 17.26 -12.54 -20.63
CA TYR A 142 17.97 -11.70 -19.67
C TYR A 142 19.45 -11.55 -20.03
N ASP A 143 20.01 -10.42 -19.62
CA ASP A 143 21.45 -10.21 -19.67
C ASP A 143 22.10 -10.91 -18.46
N HIS A 144 22.63 -12.11 -18.70
CA HIS A 144 23.30 -12.94 -17.70
C HIS A 144 24.60 -12.33 -17.14
N ALA A 145 25.09 -11.21 -17.69
CA ALA A 145 26.14 -10.43 -17.05
C ALA A 145 25.61 -9.54 -15.91
N LYS A 146 24.30 -9.25 -15.89
CA LYS A 146 23.65 -8.34 -14.94
C LYS A 146 22.70 -9.03 -13.97
N THR A 147 22.23 -10.23 -14.28
CA THR A 147 21.31 -11.00 -13.43
C THR A 147 21.59 -12.50 -13.47
N PHE A 148 21.10 -13.22 -12.46
CA PHE A 148 21.15 -14.68 -12.37
C PHE A 148 19.81 -15.34 -12.74
N LEU A 149 18.88 -14.58 -13.30
CA LEU A 149 17.57 -15.10 -13.73
C LEU A 149 17.74 -15.90 -15.02
N ASP A 150 17.18 -17.11 -15.05
CA ASP A 150 17.17 -17.94 -16.24
C ASP A 150 16.24 -17.37 -17.31
N ASP A 151 16.65 -17.50 -18.57
CA ASP A 151 15.77 -17.27 -19.71
C ASP A 151 14.68 -18.33 -19.75
N GLY A 152 13.50 -17.96 -20.25
CA GLY A 152 12.49 -18.98 -20.46
C GLY A 152 11.05 -18.47 -20.46
N TYR A 153 10.15 -19.47 -20.50
CA TYR A 153 8.73 -19.23 -20.40
C TYR A 153 8.31 -19.13 -18.95
N THR A 154 7.61 -18.05 -18.64
CA THR A 154 6.91 -17.85 -17.39
C THR A 154 5.41 -18.04 -17.62
N GLU A 155 4.79 -18.84 -16.76
CA GLU A 155 3.33 -18.88 -16.59
C GLU A 155 2.97 -18.33 -15.21
N GLN A 156 1.98 -17.45 -15.15
CA GLN A 156 1.68 -16.71 -13.93
C GLN A 156 0.22 -16.27 -13.87
N TYR A 157 -0.36 -16.29 -12.68
CA TYR A 157 -1.66 -15.70 -12.39
C TYR A 157 -1.49 -14.32 -11.76
N PHE A 158 -2.36 -13.40 -12.16
CA PHE A 158 -2.47 -12.04 -11.68
C PHE A 158 -3.85 -11.85 -11.07
N TYR A 159 -3.92 -11.33 -9.85
CA TYR A 159 -5.15 -11.08 -9.11
C TYR A 159 -5.48 -9.59 -9.21
N LEU A 160 -6.60 -9.27 -9.86
CA LEU A 160 -6.99 -7.89 -10.13
C LEU A 160 -8.26 -7.53 -9.39
N THR A 161 -8.32 -6.27 -8.95
CA THR A 161 -9.59 -5.65 -8.57
C THR A 161 -9.90 -4.42 -9.39
N GLN A 162 -11.18 -4.09 -9.50
CA GLN A 162 -11.63 -2.89 -10.19
C GLN A 162 -11.79 -1.72 -9.20
N ASP A 163 -11.18 -0.59 -9.53
CA ASP A 163 -11.50 0.67 -8.85
C ASP A 163 -12.88 1.17 -9.30
N ILE A 164 -13.84 1.23 -8.38
CA ILE A 164 -15.24 1.58 -8.67
C ILE A 164 -15.36 3.00 -9.25
N LYS A 165 -14.47 3.92 -8.85
CA LYS A 165 -14.54 5.32 -9.29
C LYS A 165 -14.12 5.50 -10.75
N SER A 166 -13.02 4.85 -11.15
CA SER A 166 -12.47 4.97 -12.50
C SER A 166 -12.87 3.85 -13.45
N GLY A 167 -13.41 2.75 -12.92
CA GLY A 167 -13.73 1.53 -13.68
C GLY A 167 -12.49 0.76 -14.14
N LYS A 168 -11.29 1.12 -13.67
CA LYS A 168 -10.03 0.53 -14.12
C LYS A 168 -9.61 -0.63 -13.23
N TRP A 169 -9.06 -1.66 -13.85
CA TRP A 169 -8.49 -2.82 -13.19
C TRP A 169 -7.05 -2.59 -12.79
N ILE A 170 -6.72 -3.00 -11.56
CA ILE A 170 -5.40 -2.88 -10.95
C ILE A 170 -4.98 -4.27 -10.45
N ILE A 171 -3.73 -4.65 -10.71
CA ILE A 171 -3.09 -5.85 -10.16
C ILE A 171 -2.76 -5.58 -8.69
N ASN A 172 -3.32 -6.41 -7.80
CA ASN A 172 -3.05 -6.36 -6.36
C ASN A 172 -1.98 -7.37 -5.94
N ASP A 173 -1.92 -8.50 -6.64
CA ASP A 173 -1.02 -9.60 -6.32
C ASP A 173 -0.81 -10.49 -7.56
N ASN A 174 0.17 -11.38 -7.50
CA ASN A 174 0.44 -12.39 -8.52
C ASN A 174 1.13 -13.62 -7.91
N THR A 175 0.95 -14.78 -8.53
CA THR A 175 1.68 -15.98 -8.11
C THR A 175 3.18 -15.81 -8.37
N SER A 176 4.02 -16.59 -7.71
CA SER A 176 5.42 -16.70 -8.13
C SER A 176 5.51 -17.15 -9.60
N PRO A 177 6.47 -16.62 -10.37
CA PRO A 177 6.72 -17.08 -11.74
C PRO A 177 6.94 -18.59 -11.76
N ASN A 178 6.12 -19.33 -12.51
CA ASN A 178 6.44 -20.73 -12.82
C ASN A 178 7.27 -20.74 -14.09
N GLN A 179 8.59 -20.84 -13.93
CA GLN A 179 9.54 -20.87 -15.04
C GLN A 179 9.75 -22.31 -15.50
N SER A 180 9.53 -22.54 -16.79
CA SER A 180 9.99 -23.76 -17.45
C SER A 180 11.32 -23.45 -18.12
N SER A 181 12.40 -24.07 -17.63
CA SER A 181 13.67 -24.10 -18.36
C SER A 181 13.46 -24.89 -19.65
N LYS A 182 13.93 -24.33 -20.77
CA LYS A 182 14.05 -25.07 -22.02
C LYS A 182 15.44 -25.67 -22.16
#